data_AF-A0A0N1JPV5-F1
#
_entry.id   AF-A0A0N1JPV5-F1
#
_cell.length_a   1.000
_cell.length_b   1.000
_cell.length_c   1.000
_cell.angle_alpha   90.00
_cell.angle_beta   90.00
_cell.angle_gamma   90.00
#
_symmetry.space_group_name_H-M   'P 1'
#
loop_
_entity.id
_entity.type
_entity.pdbx_description
1 polymer ?
#
loop_
_entity_poly.entity_id
_entity_poly.type
_entity_poly.pdbx_seq_one_letter_code
_entity_poly.pdbx_strand_id
1 'polypeptide(L)'
;MIRPSFSSAWAASQRIYNTLNPSEKVATVIGGNVALNINSRDPALKWVNTCAVRMSYILNYSGSLIPRIAGETVSGADKRWYFYRVKSLIGYLEQQWGSAETYDHCYFNEPGVNYQTDRANFWSLS
;
A
#
# COMPACT_ATOMS: atom_id res chain seq x y z
N MET A 1 -7.29 5.78 -14.47
CA MET A 1 -6.42 4.58 -14.34
C MET A 1 -7.23 3.32 -14.59
N ILE A 2 -6.72 2.31 -15.30
CA ILE A 2 -7.42 1.02 -15.49
C ILE A 2 -7.47 0.28 -14.16
N ARG A 3 -8.63 -0.27 -13.77
CA ARG A 3 -8.77 -1.15 -12.61
C ARG A 3 -8.09 -2.50 -12.92
N PRO A 4 -7.18 -2.99 -12.08
CA PRO A 4 -6.45 -4.22 -12.37
C PRO A 4 -7.40 -5.43 -12.27
N SER A 5 -7.10 -6.50 -12.99
CA SER A 5 -7.81 -7.75 -12.78
C SER A 5 -7.49 -8.29 -11.38
N PHE A 6 -8.47 -8.92 -10.72
CA PHE A 6 -8.25 -9.55 -9.43
C PHE A 6 -7.09 -10.56 -9.47
N SER A 7 -7.01 -11.39 -10.51
CA SER A 7 -5.96 -12.40 -10.66
C SER A 7 -4.55 -11.79 -10.70
N SER A 8 -4.37 -10.66 -11.40
CA SER A 8 -3.07 -9.98 -11.47
C SER A 8 -2.72 -9.29 -10.15
N ALA A 9 -3.69 -8.65 -9.51
CA ALA A 9 -3.52 -8.02 -8.20
C ALA A 9 -3.18 -9.06 -7.12
N TRP A 10 -3.85 -10.20 -7.12
CA TRP A 10 -3.60 -11.30 -6.21
C TRP A 10 -2.23 -11.92 -6.43
N ALA A 11 -1.83 -12.18 -7.68
CA ALA A 11 -0.50 -12.71 -7.97
C ALA A 11 0.62 -11.74 -7.51
N ALA A 12 0.40 -10.43 -7.63
CA ALA A 12 1.33 -9.42 -7.12
C ALA A 12 1.37 -9.38 -5.58
N SER A 13 0.21 -9.54 -4.92
CA SER A 13 0.13 -9.51 -3.44
C SER A 13 0.93 -10.65 -2.82
N GLN A 14 0.86 -11.85 -3.40
CA GLN A 14 1.61 -13.02 -2.94
C GLN A 14 3.13 -12.81 -2.99
N ARG A 15 3.64 -12.01 -3.94
CA ARG A 15 5.08 -11.75 -4.07
C ARG A 15 5.63 -10.84 -2.97
N ILE A 16 4.78 -9.93 -2.46
CA ILE A 16 5.16 -8.91 -1.46
C ILE A 16 4.72 -9.27 -0.03
N TYR A 17 3.89 -10.30 0.13
CA TYR A 17 3.36 -10.72 1.43
C TYR A 17 4.33 -11.61 2.21
N ASN A 18 4.47 -11.33 3.51
CA ASN A 18 5.16 -12.18 4.49
C ASN A 18 4.58 -11.88 5.88
N THR A 19 4.19 -12.92 6.63
CA THR A 19 3.58 -12.78 7.96
C THR A 19 4.60 -12.58 9.08
N LEU A 20 5.80 -13.16 8.93
CA LEU A 20 6.84 -13.13 9.96
C LEU A 20 7.59 -11.79 9.92
N ASN A 21 8.03 -11.39 8.72
CA ASN A 21 8.85 -10.20 8.51
C ASN A 21 8.28 -9.33 7.37
N PRO A 22 7.10 -8.69 7.57
CA PRO A 22 6.40 -7.95 6.52
C PRO A 22 7.22 -6.76 6.01
N SER A 23 7.80 -5.95 6.89
CA SER A 23 8.53 -4.75 6.50
C SER A 23 9.86 -5.07 5.80
N GLU A 24 10.58 -6.07 6.29
CA GLU A 24 11.83 -6.53 5.68
C GLU A 24 11.58 -7.10 4.28
N LYS A 25 10.53 -7.92 4.11
CA LYS A 25 10.13 -8.43 2.79
C LYS A 25 9.87 -7.29 1.81
N VAL A 26 9.15 -6.25 2.24
CA VAL A 26 8.85 -5.07 1.42
C VAL A 26 10.13 -4.32 1.03
N ALA A 27 11.02 -4.07 2.00
CA ALA A 27 12.30 -3.40 1.74
C ALA A 27 13.16 -4.17 0.73
N THR A 28 13.24 -5.50 0.87
CA THR A 28 14.03 -6.35 -0.02
C THR A 28 13.45 -6.44 -1.42
N VAL A 29 12.12 -6.56 -1.56
CA VAL A 29 11.47 -6.70 -2.87
C VAL A 29 11.49 -5.39 -3.67
N ILE A 30 11.28 -4.25 -3.01
CA ILE A 30 11.13 -2.95 -3.70
C ILE A 30 12.46 -2.20 -3.78
N GLY A 31 13.29 -2.27 -2.74
CA GLY A 31 14.56 -1.54 -2.69
C GLY A 31 14.42 -0.01 -2.72
N GLY A 32 15.51 0.67 -3.10
CA GLY A 32 15.53 2.11 -3.35
C GLY A 32 15.18 2.96 -2.13
N ASN A 33 14.51 4.10 -2.36
CA ASN A 33 14.14 5.01 -1.28
C ASN A 33 13.10 4.39 -0.35
N VAL A 34 12.28 3.45 -0.82
CA VAL A 34 11.38 2.67 0.03
C VAL A 34 12.17 1.89 1.09
N ALA A 35 13.20 1.14 0.68
CA ALA A 35 14.03 0.37 1.60
C ALA A 35 14.81 1.26 2.58
N LEU A 36 15.30 2.42 2.13
CA LEU A 36 16.00 3.37 3.00
C LEU A 36 15.12 3.87 4.16
N ASN A 37 13.85 4.16 3.89
CA ASN A 37 12.92 4.61 4.93
C ASN A 37 12.51 3.48 5.89
N ILE A 38 12.27 2.27 5.37
CA ILE A 38 11.92 1.10 6.22
C ILE A 38 13.09 0.71 7.14
N ASN A 39 14.32 0.75 6.61
CA ASN A 39 15.53 0.35 7.32
C ASN A 39 16.22 1.51 8.05
N SER A 40 15.57 2.69 8.15
CA SER A 40 16.14 3.85 8.83
C SER A 40 16.53 3.49 10.27
N ARG A 41 17.73 3.92 10.67
CA ARG A 41 18.20 3.83 12.07
C ARG A 41 17.57 4.88 12.96
N ASP A 42 17.11 5.98 12.39
CA ASP A 42 16.37 7.03 13.09
C ASP A 42 14.91 6.60 13.26
N PRO A 43 14.42 6.40 14.50
CA PRO A 43 13.03 6.04 14.77
C PRO A 43 12.02 7.04 14.24
N ALA A 44 12.37 8.33 14.15
CA ALA A 44 11.47 9.36 13.64
C ALA A 44 11.23 9.24 12.13
N LEU A 45 12.18 8.67 11.39
CA LEU A 45 12.11 8.46 9.95
C LEU A 45 11.72 7.03 9.57
N LYS A 46 11.82 6.08 10.52
CA LYS A 46 11.59 4.65 10.27
C LYS A 46 10.12 4.34 10.05
N TRP A 47 9.81 3.73 8.92
CA TRP A 47 8.45 3.31 8.62
C TRP A 47 8.10 1.99 9.30
N VAL A 48 7.04 2.00 10.11
CA VAL A 48 6.50 0.83 10.79
C VAL A 48 5.36 0.15 10.04
N ASN A 49 4.53 0.92 9.31
CA ASN A 49 3.40 0.40 8.55
C ASN A 49 3.69 0.43 7.05
N THR A 50 3.78 -0.75 6.43
CA THR A 50 4.06 -0.90 4.99
C THR A 50 2.80 -1.18 4.16
N CYS A 51 1.59 -1.03 4.71
CA CYS A 51 0.33 -1.31 4.01
C CYS A 51 0.20 -0.50 2.71
N ALA A 52 0.37 0.83 2.78
CA ALA A 52 0.28 1.71 1.60
C ALA A 52 1.33 1.33 0.54
N VAL A 53 2.53 0.95 0.96
CA VAL A 53 3.62 0.53 0.08
C VAL A 53 3.30 -0.81 -0.59
N ARG A 54 2.78 -1.78 0.16
CA ARG A 54 2.34 -3.09 -0.37
C ARG A 54 1.23 -2.92 -1.41
N MET A 55 0.22 -2.10 -1.12
CA MET A 55 -0.84 -1.80 -2.08
C MET A 55 -0.32 -1.07 -3.31
N SER A 56 0.62 -0.13 -3.12
CA SER A 56 1.27 0.55 -4.25
C SER A 56 2.04 -0.42 -5.15
N TYR A 57 2.73 -1.41 -4.57
CA TYR A 57 3.38 -2.47 -5.32
C TYR A 57 2.35 -3.29 -6.12
N ILE A 58 1.26 -3.71 -5.49
CA ILE A 58 0.20 -4.47 -6.15
C ILE A 58 -0.34 -3.71 -7.36
N LEU A 59 -0.67 -2.42 -7.21
CA LEU A 59 -1.16 -1.57 -8.30
C LEU A 59 -0.16 -1.47 -9.45
N ASN A 60 1.09 -1.15 -9.13
CA ASN A 60 2.17 -1.02 -10.12
C ASN A 60 2.40 -2.30 -10.93
N TYR A 61 2.33 -3.46 -10.29
CA TYR A 61 2.59 -4.77 -10.91
C TYR A 61 1.34 -5.47 -11.46
N SER A 62 0.16 -4.83 -11.34
CA SER A 62 -1.10 -5.30 -11.92
C SER A 62 -1.62 -4.41 -13.07
N GLY A 63 -0.81 -3.45 -13.52
CA GLY A 63 -1.10 -2.59 -14.68
C GLY A 63 -1.60 -1.19 -14.32
N SER A 64 -1.83 -0.90 -13.05
CA SER A 64 -2.28 0.38 -12.53
C SER A 64 -1.09 1.21 -12.03
N LEU A 65 -0.29 1.74 -12.97
CA LEU A 65 0.94 2.46 -12.66
C LEU A 65 0.69 3.72 -11.84
N ILE A 66 1.35 3.84 -10.68
CA ILE A 66 1.27 5.02 -9.83
C ILE A 66 2.23 6.08 -10.35
N PRO A 67 1.75 7.32 -10.58
CA PRO A 67 2.61 8.42 -11.01
C PRO A 67 3.42 8.99 -9.84
N ARG A 68 4.46 9.76 -10.16
CA ARG A 68 5.16 10.59 -9.17
C ARG A 68 4.23 11.70 -8.69
N ILE A 69 3.91 11.69 -7.41
CA ILE A 69 3.19 12.77 -6.73
C ILE A 69 4.09 13.30 -5.63
N ALA A 70 4.43 14.59 -5.72
CA ALA A 70 5.31 15.26 -4.77
C ALA A 70 4.70 15.21 -3.35
N GLY A 71 5.52 14.87 -2.36
CA GLY A 71 5.09 14.75 -0.97
C GLY A 71 4.32 13.48 -0.64
N GLU A 72 3.77 12.75 -1.63
CA GLU A 72 2.91 11.59 -1.38
C GLU A 72 3.53 10.26 -1.77
N THR A 73 4.46 10.28 -2.74
CA THR A 73 5.10 9.07 -3.26
C THR A 73 6.62 9.10 -3.14
N VAL A 74 7.22 7.92 -2.98
CA VAL A 74 8.67 7.70 -3.01
C VAL A 74 9.04 6.70 -4.10
N SER A 75 10.29 6.71 -4.53
CA SER A 75 10.78 5.80 -5.57
C SER A 75 11.28 4.46 -5.01
N GLY A 76 10.93 3.37 -5.67
CA GLY A 76 11.58 2.06 -5.50
C GLY A 76 12.88 1.95 -6.32
N ALA A 77 13.63 0.87 -6.15
CA ALA A 77 14.79 0.56 -7.00
C ALA A 77 14.37 0.23 -8.44
N ASP A 78 13.15 -0.24 -8.62
CA ASP A 78 12.51 -0.57 -9.90
C ASP A 78 11.99 0.65 -10.68
N LYS A 79 12.34 1.87 -10.23
CA LYS A 79 11.96 3.15 -10.84
C LYS A 79 10.45 3.42 -10.85
N ARG A 80 9.69 2.75 -9.97
CA ARG A 80 8.25 2.97 -9.77
C ARG A 80 7.99 3.80 -8.51
N TRP A 81 6.77 4.31 -8.39
CA TRP A 81 6.36 5.22 -7.31
C TRP A 81 5.42 4.54 -6.33
N TYR A 82 5.60 4.84 -5.05
CA TYR A 82 4.92 4.17 -3.94
C TYR A 82 4.36 5.18 -2.95
N PHE A 83 3.06 5.11 -2.68
CA PHE A 83 2.48 5.79 -1.53
C PHE A 83 2.98 5.12 -0.25
N TYR A 84 3.27 5.95 0.74
CA TYR A 84 3.73 5.50 2.06
C TYR A 84 2.76 5.90 3.18
N ARG A 85 1.69 6.66 2.87
CA ARG A 85 0.59 6.99 3.79
C ARG A 85 -0.72 6.37 3.27
N VAL A 86 -1.45 5.70 4.16
CA VAL A 86 -2.72 5.06 3.81
C VAL A 86 -3.77 6.08 3.35
N LYS A 87 -3.87 7.22 4.06
CA LYS A 87 -4.80 8.30 3.71
C LYS A 87 -4.62 8.80 2.27
N SER A 88 -3.38 9.00 1.85
CA SER A 88 -3.04 9.49 0.52
C SER A 88 -3.36 8.47 -0.56
N LEU A 89 -3.11 7.18 -0.29
CA LEU A 89 -3.48 6.10 -1.19
C LEU A 89 -5.01 6.03 -1.36
N ILE A 90 -5.78 6.10 -0.28
CA ILE A 90 -7.26 6.05 -0.35
C ILE A 90 -7.78 7.22 -1.18
N GLY A 91 -7.37 8.45 -0.87
CA GLY A 91 -7.81 9.63 -1.63
C GLY A 91 -7.42 9.56 -3.11
N TYR A 92 -6.25 8.98 -3.42
CA TYR A 92 -5.85 8.72 -4.80
C TYR A 92 -6.77 7.70 -5.50
N LEU A 93 -7.09 6.59 -4.84
CA LEU A 93 -7.99 5.57 -5.40
C LEU A 93 -9.39 6.12 -5.64
N GLU A 94 -9.94 6.89 -4.70
CA GLU A 94 -11.23 7.57 -4.85
C GLU A 94 -11.22 8.54 -6.04
N GLN A 95 -10.14 9.30 -6.22
CA GLN A 95 -9.99 10.20 -7.37
C GLN A 95 -9.95 9.43 -8.70
N GLN A 96 -9.31 8.25 -8.73
CA GLN A 96 -9.15 7.47 -9.95
C GLN A 96 -10.39 6.64 -10.32
N TRP A 97 -11.10 6.11 -9.32
CA TRP A 97 -12.11 5.07 -9.50
C TRP A 97 -13.47 5.41 -8.91
N GLY A 98 -13.63 6.58 -8.29
CA GLY A 98 -14.83 6.96 -7.55
C GLY A 98 -14.94 6.26 -6.21
N SER A 99 -16.10 6.43 -5.57
CA SER A 99 -16.40 5.78 -4.29
C SER A 99 -16.36 4.25 -4.41
N ALA A 100 -16.01 3.59 -3.31
CA ALA A 100 -16.08 2.13 -3.23
C ALA A 100 -17.52 1.64 -3.50
N GLU A 101 -17.63 0.52 -4.22
CA GLU A 101 -18.93 -0.10 -4.52
C GLU A 101 -19.61 -0.64 -3.26
N THR A 102 -18.81 -1.08 -2.28
CA THR A 102 -19.30 -1.56 -0.99
C THR A 102 -18.27 -1.20 0.08
N TYR A 103 -18.74 -0.73 1.23
CA TYR A 103 -17.94 -0.60 2.44
C TYR A 103 -18.75 -1.20 3.59
N ASP A 104 -18.09 -1.92 4.48
CA ASP A 104 -18.74 -2.40 5.69
C ASP A 104 -18.76 -1.27 6.71
N HIS A 105 -19.94 -0.69 6.92
CA HIS A 105 -20.16 0.33 7.93
C HIS A 105 -19.74 -0.21 9.31
N CYS A 106 -20.06 -1.46 9.64
CA CYS A 106 -19.81 -2.09 10.95
C CYS A 106 -18.34 -2.07 11.40
N TYR A 107 -17.38 -2.00 10.47
CA TYR A 107 -15.95 -1.96 10.78
C TYR A 107 -15.34 -0.55 10.84
N PHE A 108 -16.00 0.49 10.31
CA PHE A 108 -15.46 1.85 10.21
C PHE A 108 -16.46 2.89 10.76
N ASN A 109 -16.85 2.73 12.02
CA ASN A 109 -18.01 3.43 12.59
C ASN A 109 -17.72 4.66 13.45
N GLU A 110 -16.49 4.90 13.86
CA GLU A 110 -16.19 5.95 14.85
C GLU A 110 -15.39 7.12 14.27
N PRO A 111 -15.95 8.36 14.30
CA PRO A 111 -15.24 9.58 13.94
C PRO A 111 -14.05 9.81 14.87
N GLY A 112 -12.85 9.94 14.31
CA GLY A 112 -11.62 10.23 15.07
C GLY A 112 -10.84 9.01 15.55
N VAL A 113 -11.27 7.78 15.22
CA VAL A 113 -10.55 6.55 15.59
C VAL A 113 -9.47 6.22 14.56
N ASN A 114 -8.25 5.99 15.06
CA ASN A 114 -7.15 5.43 14.28
C ASN A 114 -7.30 3.92 14.22
N TYR A 115 -7.86 3.41 13.13
CA TYR A 115 -7.93 1.97 12.88
C TYR A 115 -6.53 1.42 12.61
N GLN A 116 -5.93 0.77 13.59
CA GLN A 116 -4.79 -0.12 13.39
C GLN A 116 -5.33 -1.53 13.18
N THR A 117 -4.97 -2.14 12.07
CA THR A 117 -5.29 -3.54 11.80
C THR A 117 -4.03 -4.27 11.37
N ASP A 118 -3.62 -5.21 12.21
CA ASP A 118 -2.62 -6.25 11.95
C ASP A 118 -3.14 -7.28 10.92
N ARG A 119 -4.42 -7.20 10.56
CA ARG A 119 -5.10 -8.01 9.55
C ARG A 119 -6.02 -7.14 8.69
N ALA A 120 -5.49 -6.10 8.04
CA ALA A 120 -6.17 -5.51 6.87
C ALA A 120 -6.20 -6.56 5.76
N ASN A 121 -7.05 -7.57 5.93
CA ASN A 121 -7.40 -8.50 4.90
C ASN A 121 -8.46 -7.78 4.07
N PHE A 122 -8.00 -6.94 3.14
CA PHE A 122 -8.81 -6.32 2.09
C PHE A 122 -9.58 -7.35 1.23
N TRP A 123 -9.47 -8.65 1.55
CA TRP A 123 -9.87 -9.81 0.78
C TRP A 123 -10.63 -10.87 1.60
N SER A 124 -11.04 -10.61 2.85
CA SER A 124 -11.85 -11.58 3.63
C SER A 124 -13.35 -11.29 3.61
N LEU A 125 -13.86 -10.66 2.55
CA LEU A 125 -15.29 -10.64 2.27
C LEU A 125 -15.59 -11.77 1.30
N SER A 126 -15.67 -12.98 1.85
CA SER A 126 -16.31 -14.14 1.23
C SER A 126 -17.77 -14.19 1.62
#